data_AF-A0A938UMM8-F1
#
_entry.id   AF-A0A938UMM8-F1
#
_cell.length_a   1.000
_cell.length_b   1.000
_cell.length_c   1.000
_cell.angle_alpha   90.00
_cell.angle_beta   90.00
_cell.angle_gamma   90.00
#
_symmetry.space_group_name_H-M   'P 1'
#
loop_
_entity.id
_entity.type
_entity.pdbx_description
1 polymer ?
#
loop_
_entity_poly.entity_id
_entity_poly.type
_entity_poly.pdbx_seq_one_letter_code
_entity_poly.pdbx_strand_id
1 'polypeptide(L)'
;MIREGIAKAVRGENLREGEMMTIMTEVMEGEATPAQIAAFMTSLRMKGETVEEVTGAARVMRHKATRIDARASIVVDTCGTGGDGSNTFNISTTTAFVVAAAGLTVAKHGNRAVSSGCGSADVLEALGVKIDADPEIVEECLQEIGIGFLFAPRFHGAMKYAIGPRREIGIRTIFNMLGPLTNPAGATAQLIGVYDPKLTEMFAG
;
A
#
# COMPACT_ATOMS: atom_id res chain seq x y z
N MET A 1 17.62 -5.96 -14.18
CA MET A 1 18.18 -5.65 -12.85
C MET A 1 17.74 -6.65 -11.77
N ILE A 2 16.50 -7.17 -11.82
CA ILE A 2 15.97 -8.05 -10.76
C ILE A 2 16.83 -9.28 -10.46
N ARG A 3 17.48 -9.89 -11.47
CA ARG A 3 18.39 -11.04 -11.27
C ARG A 3 19.59 -10.69 -10.38
N GLU A 4 20.18 -9.52 -10.57
CA GLU A 4 21.29 -9.02 -9.75
C GLU A 4 20.79 -8.66 -8.35
N GLY A 5 19.60 -8.05 -8.26
CA GLY A 5 18.94 -7.77 -6.98
C GLY A 5 18.69 -9.02 -6.14
N ILE A 6 18.20 -10.09 -6.76
CA ILE A 6 18.05 -11.41 -6.12
C ILE A 6 19.41 -11.91 -5.61
N ALA A 7 20.46 -11.86 -6.46
CA ALA A 7 21.78 -12.34 -6.08
C ALA A 7 22.36 -11.58 -4.88
N LYS A 8 22.17 -10.25 -4.82
CA LYS A 8 22.54 -9.42 -3.67
C LYS A 8 21.76 -9.79 -2.42
N ALA A 9 20.43 -9.86 -2.53
CA ALA A 9 19.56 -10.18 -1.39
C ALA A 9 19.88 -11.55 -0.79
N VAL A 10 20.17 -12.56 -1.63
CA VAL A 10 20.61 -13.90 -1.19
C VAL A 10 21.94 -13.85 -0.41
N ARG A 11 22.85 -12.94 -0.75
CA ARG A 11 24.11 -12.72 0.00
C ARG A 11 23.94 -11.85 1.26
N GLY A 12 22.72 -11.39 1.55
CA GLY A 12 22.46 -10.47 2.65
C GLY A 12 22.89 -9.03 2.38
N GLU A 13 23.17 -8.68 1.12
CA GLU A 13 23.57 -7.33 0.71
C GLU A 13 22.35 -6.45 0.51
N ASN A 14 22.40 -5.23 1.03
CA ASN A 14 21.33 -4.24 0.87
C ASN A 14 21.36 -3.61 -0.52
N LEU A 15 20.17 -3.34 -1.05
CA LEU A 15 19.99 -2.56 -2.26
C LEU A 15 19.89 -1.08 -1.91
N ARG A 16 20.47 -0.23 -2.75
CA ARG A 16 20.22 1.21 -2.68
C ARG A 16 18.82 1.54 -3.18
N GLU A 17 18.29 2.68 -2.76
CA GLU A 17 16.96 3.16 -3.21
C GLU A 17 16.80 3.11 -4.74
N GLY A 18 17.79 3.60 -5.50
CA GLY A 18 17.75 3.60 -6.96
C GLY A 18 17.71 2.19 -7.59
N GLU A 19 18.45 1.24 -7.01
CA GLU A 19 18.42 -0.16 -7.48
C GLU A 19 17.04 -0.78 -7.26
N MET A 20 16.45 -0.50 -6.10
CA MET A 20 15.11 -0.96 -5.76
C MET A 20 14.05 -0.32 -6.66
N MET A 21 14.19 0.96 -7.00
CA MET A 21 13.32 1.63 -7.97
C MET A 21 13.39 0.96 -9.35
N THR A 22 14.59 0.64 -9.84
CA THR A 22 14.74 -0.07 -11.13
C THR A 22 14.06 -1.44 -11.08
N ILE A 23 14.33 -2.24 -10.05
CA ILE A 23 13.74 -3.57 -9.90
C ILE A 23 12.22 -3.49 -9.82
N MET A 24 11.68 -2.58 -9.00
CA MET A 24 10.23 -2.43 -8.86
C MET A 24 9.58 -1.91 -10.14
N THR A 25 10.29 -1.14 -10.96
CA THR A 25 9.80 -0.74 -12.29
C THR A 25 9.68 -1.94 -13.21
N GLU A 26 10.71 -2.81 -13.28
CA GLU A 26 10.66 -4.07 -14.05
C GLU A 26 9.48 -4.96 -13.63
N VAL A 27 9.20 -5.05 -12.31
CA VAL A 27 8.04 -5.79 -11.79
C VAL A 27 6.72 -5.14 -12.24
N MET A 28 6.60 -3.82 -12.11
CA MET A 28 5.35 -3.09 -12.39
C MET A 28 5.08 -2.88 -13.89
N GLU A 29 6.07 -3.09 -14.76
CA GLU A 29 5.93 -3.09 -16.21
C GLU A 29 5.74 -4.49 -16.80
N GLY A 30 5.83 -5.53 -15.96
CA GLY A 30 5.64 -6.92 -16.39
C GLY A 30 6.84 -7.53 -17.09
N GLU A 31 8.03 -6.97 -16.87
CA GLU A 31 9.29 -7.44 -17.44
C GLU A 31 9.93 -8.57 -16.62
N ALA A 32 9.56 -8.68 -15.34
CA ALA A 32 10.00 -9.76 -14.47
C ALA A 32 9.06 -10.97 -14.53
N THR A 33 9.64 -12.17 -14.58
CA THR A 33 8.86 -13.41 -14.56
C THR A 33 8.28 -13.69 -13.16
N PRO A 34 7.19 -14.48 -13.05
CA PRO A 34 6.63 -14.89 -11.75
C PRO A 34 7.68 -15.48 -10.80
N ALA A 35 8.58 -16.32 -11.32
CA ALA A 35 9.66 -16.93 -10.56
C ALA A 35 10.67 -15.91 -10.04
N GLN A 36 11.03 -14.89 -10.85
CA GLN A 36 11.92 -13.82 -10.43
C GLN A 36 11.28 -12.96 -9.34
N ILE A 37 10.00 -12.61 -9.48
CA ILE A 37 9.25 -11.84 -8.48
C ILE A 37 9.19 -12.61 -7.15
N ALA A 38 8.84 -13.90 -7.20
CA ALA A 38 8.80 -14.77 -6.01
C ALA A 38 10.17 -14.90 -5.32
N ALA A 39 11.24 -15.14 -6.09
CA ALA A 39 12.60 -15.25 -5.58
C ALA A 39 13.07 -13.93 -4.95
N PHE A 40 12.76 -12.81 -5.58
CA PHE A 40 13.13 -11.48 -5.07
C PHE A 40 12.44 -11.15 -3.76
N MET A 41 11.12 -11.31 -3.68
CA MET A 41 10.36 -11.05 -2.45
C MET A 41 10.81 -11.97 -1.30
N THR A 42 11.05 -13.25 -1.59
CA THR A 42 11.47 -14.21 -0.57
C THR A 42 12.88 -13.92 -0.06
N SER A 43 13.83 -13.63 -0.95
CA SER A 43 15.20 -13.29 -0.57
C SER A 43 15.28 -11.98 0.21
N LEU A 44 14.54 -10.94 -0.18
CA LEU A 44 14.43 -9.69 0.61
C LEU A 44 13.87 -9.96 2.00
N ARG A 45 12.81 -10.75 2.11
CA ARG A 45 12.19 -11.08 3.39
C ARG A 45 13.15 -11.83 4.31
N MET A 46 13.95 -12.75 3.76
CA MET A 46 14.97 -13.48 4.52
C MET A 46 16.12 -12.57 4.98
N LYS A 47 16.56 -11.64 4.12
CA LYS A 47 17.58 -10.64 4.44
C LYS A 47 17.10 -9.67 5.52
N GLY A 48 15.83 -9.28 5.47
CA GLY A 48 15.28 -8.11 6.15
C GLY A 48 15.34 -6.89 5.23
N GLU A 49 14.19 -6.27 5.03
CA GLU A 49 14.03 -5.06 4.23
C GLU A 49 14.66 -3.83 4.93
N THR A 50 15.22 -2.89 4.16
CA THR A 50 15.74 -1.61 4.67
C THR A 50 14.81 -0.43 4.35
N VAL A 51 15.03 0.72 5.01
CA VAL A 51 14.30 1.96 4.72
C VAL A 51 14.48 2.38 3.25
N GLU A 52 15.70 2.31 2.71
CA GLU A 52 15.97 2.66 1.30
C GLU A 52 15.21 1.75 0.32
N GLU A 53 15.15 0.45 0.61
CA GLU A 53 14.42 -0.53 -0.19
C GLU A 53 12.91 -0.29 -0.16
N VAL A 54 12.35 -0.09 1.03
CA VAL A 54 10.92 0.22 1.20
C VAL A 54 10.56 1.54 0.53
N THR A 55 11.41 2.57 0.67
CA THR A 55 11.24 3.88 0.04
C THR A 55 11.24 3.78 -1.48
N GLY A 56 12.25 3.13 -2.07
CA GLY A 56 12.35 2.95 -3.51
C GLY A 56 11.14 2.22 -4.09
N ALA A 57 10.67 1.18 -3.40
CA ALA A 57 9.48 0.44 -3.80
C ALA A 57 8.19 1.27 -3.71
N ALA A 58 8.01 2.00 -2.60
CA ALA A 58 6.85 2.85 -2.41
C ALA A 58 6.80 3.98 -3.44
N ARG A 59 7.95 4.59 -3.79
CA ARG A 59 8.04 5.63 -4.83
C ARG A 59 7.56 5.13 -6.18
N VAL A 60 8.02 3.95 -6.62
CA VAL A 60 7.58 3.37 -7.90
C VAL A 60 6.09 3.08 -7.89
N MET A 61 5.58 2.47 -6.81
CA MET A 61 4.16 2.18 -6.68
C MET A 61 3.29 3.44 -6.69
N ARG A 62 3.72 4.52 -6.02
CA ARG A 62 3.05 5.84 -6.09
C ARG A 62 3.10 6.42 -7.50
N HIS A 63 4.24 6.34 -8.18
CA HIS A 63 4.42 6.89 -9.52
C HIS A 63 3.54 6.17 -10.56
N LYS A 64 3.38 4.85 -10.43
CA LYS A 64 2.56 4.02 -11.31
C LYS A 64 1.07 3.99 -10.93
N ALA A 65 0.68 4.63 -9.83
CA ALA A 65 -0.72 4.68 -9.40
C ALA A 65 -1.53 5.66 -10.26
N THR A 66 -2.83 5.39 -10.42
CA THR A 66 -3.77 6.40 -10.89
C THR A 66 -3.88 7.47 -9.82
N ARG A 67 -3.40 8.68 -10.13
CA ARG A 67 -3.38 9.81 -9.18
C ARG A 67 -4.79 10.31 -8.88
N ILE A 68 -4.95 10.85 -7.67
CA ILE A 68 -6.17 11.50 -7.20
C ILE A 68 -5.80 12.91 -6.73
N ASP A 69 -6.50 13.92 -7.24
CA ASP A 69 -6.38 15.31 -6.78
C ASP A 69 -7.45 15.63 -5.72
N ALA A 70 -7.04 15.64 -4.45
CA ALA A 70 -7.91 16.01 -3.34
C ALA A 70 -8.14 17.53 -3.20
N ARG A 71 -7.34 18.38 -3.88
CA ARG A 71 -7.35 19.85 -3.77
C ARG A 71 -7.35 20.40 -2.34
N ALA A 72 -6.69 19.70 -1.43
CA ALA A 72 -6.53 20.10 -0.03
C ALA A 72 -5.04 20.20 0.33
N SER A 73 -4.69 21.16 1.18
CA SER A 73 -3.32 21.30 1.70
C SER A 73 -2.97 20.20 2.71
N ILE A 74 -3.96 19.76 3.49
CA ILE A 74 -3.83 18.67 4.46
C ILE A 74 -4.73 17.54 3.99
N VAL A 75 -4.13 16.40 3.66
CA VAL A 75 -4.82 15.18 3.27
C VAL A 75 -4.40 14.08 4.23
N VAL A 76 -5.36 13.56 4.99
CA VAL A 76 -5.13 12.54 6.01
C VAL A 76 -5.40 11.15 5.46
N ASP A 77 -4.51 10.21 5.76
CA ASP A 77 -4.76 8.77 5.60
C ASP A 77 -4.63 8.06 6.95
N THR A 78 -5.49 7.07 7.19
CA THR A 78 -5.56 6.29 8.44
C THR A 78 -5.26 4.81 8.19
N CYS A 79 -4.62 4.46 7.07
CA CYS A 79 -4.38 3.08 6.65
C CYS A 79 -3.44 2.31 7.62
N GLY A 80 -3.48 0.98 7.56
CA GLY A 80 -2.53 0.13 8.26
C GLY A 80 -2.09 -1.03 7.37
N THR A 81 -0.99 -1.68 7.72
CA THR A 81 -0.48 -2.84 6.99
C THR A 81 -1.45 -4.03 7.00
N GLY A 82 -2.33 -4.06 8.01
CA GLY A 82 -3.23 -5.19 8.29
C GLY A 82 -2.49 -6.45 8.70
N GLY A 83 -3.25 -7.52 8.98
CA GLY A 83 -2.69 -8.83 9.28
C GLY A 83 -2.04 -8.97 10.65
N ASP A 84 -2.42 -8.14 11.62
CA ASP A 84 -2.04 -8.25 13.04
C ASP A 84 -2.70 -9.44 13.76
N GLY A 85 -3.74 -10.04 13.15
CA GLY A 85 -4.46 -11.20 13.69
C GLY A 85 -5.38 -10.85 14.87
N SER A 86 -5.61 -9.57 15.15
CA SER A 86 -6.38 -9.12 16.31
C SER A 86 -7.90 -9.22 16.12
N ASN A 87 -8.35 -9.35 14.86
CA ASN A 87 -9.76 -9.43 14.45
C ASN A 87 -10.65 -8.36 15.10
N THR A 88 -10.13 -7.15 15.28
CA THR A 88 -10.89 -6.01 15.77
C THR A 88 -11.92 -5.54 14.74
N PHE A 89 -12.85 -4.68 15.18
CA PHE A 89 -13.65 -3.90 14.24
C PHE A 89 -12.77 -2.94 13.41
N ASN A 90 -13.33 -2.32 12.37
CA ASN A 90 -12.61 -1.47 11.42
C ASN A 90 -12.24 -0.09 12.00
N ILE A 91 -11.39 -0.07 13.04
CA ILE A 91 -10.95 1.12 13.77
C ILE A 91 -10.51 2.23 12.81
N SER A 92 -9.65 1.93 11.84
CA SER A 92 -9.17 2.94 10.89
C SER A 92 -10.25 3.51 9.98
N THR A 93 -11.29 2.74 9.64
CA THR A 93 -12.42 3.25 8.88
C THR A 93 -13.27 4.17 9.75
N THR A 94 -13.52 3.79 11.00
CA THR A 94 -14.24 4.64 11.97
C THR A 94 -13.49 5.95 12.22
N THR A 95 -12.17 5.89 12.41
CA THR A 95 -11.32 7.09 12.57
C THR A 95 -11.40 8.01 11.36
N ALA A 96 -11.44 7.47 10.13
CA ALA A 96 -11.57 8.28 8.93
C ALA A 96 -12.85 9.14 8.94
N PHE A 97 -13.98 8.58 9.35
CA PHE A 97 -15.23 9.34 9.49
C PHE A 97 -15.13 10.44 10.54
N VAL A 98 -14.54 10.13 11.71
CA VAL A 98 -14.40 11.11 12.80
C VAL A 98 -13.48 12.27 12.40
N VAL A 99 -12.36 11.97 11.73
CA VAL A 99 -11.41 12.99 11.25
C VAL A 99 -12.05 13.88 10.17
N ALA A 100 -12.81 13.29 9.24
CA ALA A 100 -13.54 14.05 8.23
C ALA A 100 -14.61 14.96 8.86
N ALA A 101 -15.36 14.45 9.84
CA ALA A 101 -16.34 15.23 10.59
C ALA A 101 -15.71 16.37 11.41
N ALA A 102 -14.42 16.25 11.76
CA ALA A 102 -13.65 17.32 12.40
C ALA A 102 -13.14 18.39 11.40
N GLY A 103 -13.44 18.25 10.11
CA GLY A 103 -13.16 19.25 9.08
C GLY A 103 -11.86 19.05 8.29
N LEU A 104 -11.19 17.90 8.44
CA LEU A 104 -9.99 17.57 7.65
C LEU A 104 -10.34 16.68 6.46
N THR A 105 -9.68 16.90 5.31
CA THR A 105 -9.85 16.02 4.14
C THR A 105 -9.20 14.66 4.39
N VAL A 106 -9.98 13.59 4.26
CA VAL A 106 -9.52 12.21 4.47
C VAL A 106 -9.55 11.41 3.18
N ALA A 107 -8.37 11.09 2.64
CA ALA A 107 -8.23 10.21 1.49
C ALA A 107 -7.79 8.83 1.99
N LYS A 108 -8.76 8.02 2.42
CA LYS A 108 -8.47 6.74 3.07
C LYS A 108 -8.07 5.69 2.03
N HIS A 109 -6.83 5.23 2.09
CA HIS A 109 -6.41 4.08 1.29
C HIS A 109 -6.82 2.77 1.97
N GLY A 110 -7.36 1.82 1.20
CA GLY A 110 -7.79 0.57 1.78
C GLY A 110 -8.04 -0.54 0.78
N ASN A 111 -8.30 -1.73 1.32
CA ASN A 111 -8.53 -2.94 0.55
C ASN A 111 -9.59 -3.81 1.24
N ARG A 112 -9.99 -4.90 0.57
CA ARG A 112 -10.77 -5.99 1.19
C ARG A 112 -9.90 -6.76 2.18
N ALA A 113 -10.55 -7.49 3.08
CA ALA A 113 -9.84 -8.35 4.01
C ALA A 113 -8.92 -9.35 3.28
N VAL A 114 -7.68 -9.47 3.76
CA VAL A 114 -6.74 -10.52 3.33
C VAL A 114 -6.71 -11.67 4.34
N SER A 115 -6.93 -11.37 5.63
CA SER A 115 -6.88 -12.34 6.73
C SER A 115 -7.89 -12.08 7.87
N SER A 116 -8.49 -10.89 7.95
CA SER A 116 -9.57 -10.59 8.91
C SER A 116 -10.93 -11.08 8.38
N GLY A 117 -11.94 -11.14 9.26
CA GLY A 117 -13.31 -11.46 8.84
C GLY A 117 -13.99 -10.33 8.03
N CYS A 118 -13.50 -9.09 8.14
CA CYS A 118 -14.05 -7.91 7.47
C CYS A 118 -12.96 -6.84 7.28
N GLY A 119 -12.78 -6.36 6.05
CA GLY A 119 -11.84 -5.30 5.68
C GLY A 119 -12.51 -3.93 5.59
N SER A 120 -11.72 -2.88 5.34
CA SER A 120 -12.28 -1.53 5.21
C SER A 120 -13.22 -1.39 4.02
N ALA A 121 -12.90 -2.05 2.90
CA ALA A 121 -13.77 -2.07 1.73
C ALA A 121 -15.09 -2.80 2.02
N ASP A 122 -15.03 -3.92 2.76
CA ASP A 122 -16.20 -4.77 3.03
C ASP A 122 -17.22 -4.05 3.92
N VAL A 123 -16.78 -3.33 4.97
CA VAL A 123 -17.68 -2.53 5.81
C VAL A 123 -18.27 -1.32 5.05
N LEU A 124 -17.49 -0.66 4.19
CA LEU A 124 -17.98 0.48 3.42
C LEU A 124 -19.03 0.05 2.38
N GLU A 125 -18.79 -1.08 1.71
CA GLU A 125 -19.75 -1.69 0.79
C GLU A 125 -21.05 -2.08 1.51
N ALA A 126 -20.95 -2.67 2.71
CA ALA A 126 -22.11 -2.97 3.54
C ALA A 126 -22.89 -1.73 4.00
N LEU A 127 -22.23 -0.57 4.11
CA LEU A 127 -22.85 0.73 4.39
C LEU A 127 -23.42 1.41 3.13
N GLY A 128 -23.32 0.77 1.96
CA GLY A 128 -23.85 1.29 0.69
C GLY A 128 -22.89 2.20 -0.08
N VAL A 129 -21.62 2.29 0.31
CA VAL A 129 -20.62 3.05 -0.44
C VAL A 129 -20.20 2.29 -1.69
N LYS A 130 -20.20 2.95 -2.85
CA LYS A 130 -19.64 2.41 -4.08
C LYS A 130 -18.11 2.47 -4.03
N ILE A 131 -17.50 1.46 -3.43
CA ILE A 131 -16.05 1.41 -3.16
C ILE A 131 -15.17 1.34 -4.42
N ASP A 132 -15.72 0.89 -5.55
CA ASP A 132 -15.04 0.77 -6.84
C ASP A 132 -15.41 1.90 -7.81
N ALA A 133 -15.89 3.02 -7.28
CA ALA A 133 -16.19 4.23 -8.06
C ALA A 133 -14.99 4.69 -8.89
N ASP A 134 -15.30 5.40 -9.98
CA ASP A 134 -14.29 5.95 -10.85
C ASP A 134 -13.49 7.06 -10.15
N PRO A 135 -12.20 7.24 -10.50
CA PRO A 135 -11.33 8.22 -9.86
C PRO A 135 -11.94 9.62 -9.74
N GLU A 136 -12.65 10.07 -10.78
CA GLU A 136 -13.28 11.38 -10.85
C GLU A 136 -14.36 11.56 -9.76
N ILE A 137 -15.14 10.52 -9.49
CA ILE A 137 -16.16 10.53 -8.42
C ILE A 137 -15.49 10.59 -7.05
N VAL A 138 -14.35 9.90 -6.89
CA VAL A 138 -13.59 9.93 -5.63
C VAL A 138 -12.98 11.31 -5.39
N GLU A 139 -12.48 11.97 -6.44
CA GLU A 139 -12.00 13.36 -6.38
C GLU A 139 -13.13 14.32 -5.96
N GLU A 140 -14.30 14.22 -6.58
CA GLU A 140 -15.49 15.01 -6.19
C GLU A 140 -15.86 14.78 -4.71
N CYS A 141 -15.87 13.52 -4.26
CA CYS A 141 -16.14 13.20 -2.85
C CYS A 141 -15.12 13.87 -1.90
N LEU A 142 -13.84 13.85 -2.25
CA LEU A 142 -12.79 14.47 -1.45
C LEU A 142 -12.94 16.00 -1.38
N GLN A 143 -13.34 16.63 -2.48
CA GLN A 143 -13.45 18.08 -2.62
C GLN A 143 -14.74 18.64 -2.00
N GLU A 144 -15.86 17.93 -2.16
CA GLU A 144 -17.19 18.41 -1.71
C GLU A 144 -17.58 17.90 -0.32
N ILE A 145 -17.24 16.65 0.00
CA ILE A 145 -17.64 15.98 1.25
C ILE A 145 -16.48 15.98 2.26
N GLY A 146 -15.24 16.04 1.79
CA GLY A 146 -14.05 15.97 2.64
C GLY A 146 -13.60 14.54 2.97
N ILE A 147 -14.20 13.51 2.36
CA ILE A 147 -13.78 12.12 2.55
C ILE A 147 -13.95 11.31 1.27
N GLY A 148 -12.93 10.51 0.95
CA GLY A 148 -12.94 9.57 -0.17
C GLY A 148 -12.26 8.26 0.20
N PHE A 149 -12.78 7.15 -0.34
CA PHE A 149 -12.18 5.84 -0.19
C PHE A 149 -11.39 5.46 -1.45
N LEU A 150 -10.10 5.21 -1.28
CA LEU A 150 -9.20 4.84 -2.36
C LEU A 150 -9.05 3.31 -2.34
N PHE A 151 -9.85 2.61 -3.15
CA PHE A 151 -9.81 1.14 -3.21
C PHE A 151 -8.57 0.65 -3.98
N ALA A 152 -7.61 0.05 -3.26
CA ALA A 152 -6.27 -0.25 -3.78
C ALA A 152 -6.25 -0.95 -5.17
N PRO A 153 -7.08 -1.97 -5.46
CA PRO A 153 -7.09 -2.61 -6.79
C PRO A 153 -7.48 -1.66 -7.94
N ARG A 154 -8.26 -0.61 -7.68
CA ARG A 154 -8.66 0.39 -8.69
C ARG A 154 -7.52 1.33 -9.04
N PHE A 155 -6.69 1.68 -8.05
CA PHE A 155 -5.64 2.70 -8.19
C PHE A 155 -4.25 2.15 -8.47
N HIS A 156 -4.00 0.87 -8.17
CA HIS A 156 -2.70 0.23 -8.36
C HIS A 156 -2.73 -0.86 -9.43
N GLY A 157 -3.18 -0.54 -10.65
CA GLY A 157 -3.33 -1.52 -11.74
C GLY A 157 -2.04 -2.29 -12.10
N ALA A 158 -0.87 -1.68 -11.92
CA ALA A 158 0.43 -2.32 -12.14
C ALA A 158 0.69 -3.50 -11.17
N MET A 159 0.01 -3.56 -10.02
CA MET A 159 0.16 -4.66 -9.06
C MET A 159 -0.29 -6.03 -9.60
N LYS A 160 -1.02 -6.06 -10.73
CA LYS A 160 -1.45 -7.31 -11.38
C LYS A 160 -0.30 -8.28 -11.63
N TYR A 161 0.92 -7.78 -11.92
CA TYR A 161 2.10 -8.60 -12.18
C TYR A 161 2.63 -9.28 -10.91
N ALA A 162 2.46 -8.65 -9.75
CA ALA A 162 2.94 -9.19 -8.46
C ALA A 162 1.87 -10.03 -7.72
N ILE A 163 0.58 -9.90 -8.05
CA ILE A 163 -0.52 -10.58 -7.33
C ILE A 163 -0.39 -12.11 -7.38
N GLY A 164 -0.14 -12.69 -8.56
CA GLY A 164 0.01 -14.13 -8.73
C GLY A 164 1.15 -14.71 -7.88
N PRO A 165 2.39 -14.25 -8.06
CA PRO A 165 3.54 -14.68 -7.24
C PRO A 165 3.30 -14.52 -5.74
N ARG A 166 2.72 -13.39 -5.30
CA ARG A 166 2.42 -13.15 -3.88
C ARG A 166 1.45 -14.18 -3.31
N ARG A 167 0.41 -14.53 -4.06
CA ARG A 167 -0.58 -15.53 -3.65
C ARG A 167 0.04 -16.93 -3.58
N GLU A 168 0.88 -17.28 -4.53
CA GLU A 168 1.52 -18.60 -4.61
C GLU A 168 2.53 -18.84 -3.49
N ILE A 169 3.35 -17.83 -3.13
CA ILE A 169 4.31 -17.99 -2.03
C ILE A 169 3.65 -17.99 -0.65
N GLY A 170 2.53 -17.29 -0.47
CA GLY A 170 1.72 -17.34 0.75
C GLY A 170 2.39 -16.80 2.03
N ILE A 171 3.47 -16.03 1.92
CA ILE A 171 4.18 -15.44 3.07
C ILE A 171 4.10 -13.90 3.06
N ARG A 172 4.34 -13.27 4.22
CA ARG A 172 4.50 -11.82 4.31
C ARG A 172 5.81 -11.39 3.65
N THR A 173 5.75 -10.32 2.86
CA THR A 173 6.89 -9.74 2.13
C THR A 173 6.84 -8.23 2.20
N ILE A 174 7.83 -7.56 1.59
CA ILE A 174 7.84 -6.11 1.40
C ILE A 174 6.49 -5.54 0.93
N PHE A 175 5.74 -6.24 0.07
CA PHE A 175 4.44 -5.75 -0.43
C PHE A 175 3.35 -5.64 0.65
N ASN A 176 3.49 -6.32 1.78
CA ASN A 176 2.60 -6.12 2.93
C ASN A 176 2.87 -4.79 3.66
N MET A 177 4.04 -4.19 3.41
CA MET A 177 4.45 -2.92 4.01
C MET A 177 4.09 -1.73 3.12
N LEU A 178 3.97 -1.94 1.81
CA LEU A 178 3.80 -0.85 0.84
C LEU A 178 2.40 -0.24 0.84
N GLY A 179 1.36 -0.97 1.25
CA GLY A 179 -0.04 -0.49 1.17
C GLY A 179 -0.27 0.89 1.80
N PRO A 180 0.07 1.10 3.08
CA PRO A 180 -0.05 2.41 3.73
C PRO A 180 0.87 3.47 3.10
N LEU A 181 1.96 3.06 2.47
CA LEU A 181 2.97 3.96 1.91
C LEU A 181 2.65 4.35 0.46
N THR A 182 1.55 3.93 -0.15
CA THR A 182 1.30 4.18 -1.58
C THR A 182 0.00 4.91 -1.87
N ASN A 183 -0.52 5.69 -0.92
CA ASN A 183 -1.75 6.46 -1.10
C ASN A 183 -1.72 7.31 -2.41
N PRO A 184 -2.65 7.10 -3.35
CA PRO A 184 -2.65 7.77 -4.66
C PRO A 184 -3.05 9.25 -4.62
N ALA A 185 -3.61 9.71 -3.50
CA ALA A 185 -3.97 11.12 -3.29
C ALA A 185 -2.81 11.95 -2.69
N GLY A 186 -1.64 11.35 -2.48
CA GLY A 186 -0.48 12.06 -1.95
C GLY A 186 -0.66 12.57 -0.52
N ALA A 187 -1.29 11.76 0.35
CA ALA A 187 -1.57 12.10 1.75
C ALA A 187 -0.36 12.77 2.44
N THR A 188 -0.59 13.96 2.99
CA THR A 188 0.43 14.79 3.66
C THR A 188 0.52 14.52 5.17
N ALA A 189 -0.49 13.85 5.74
CA ALA A 189 -0.47 13.36 7.10
C ALA A 189 -0.97 11.91 7.13
N GLN A 190 -0.27 11.02 7.83
CA GLN A 190 -0.64 9.61 7.91
C GLN A 190 -0.63 9.11 9.36
N LEU A 191 -1.71 8.43 9.75
CA LEU A 191 -1.77 7.62 10.96
C LEU A 191 -1.66 6.15 10.53
N ILE A 192 -0.46 5.57 10.65
CA ILE A 192 -0.17 4.24 10.12
C ILE A 192 -0.12 3.19 11.23
N GLY A 193 -0.98 2.18 11.13
CA GLY A 193 -0.87 0.96 11.94
C GLY A 193 0.06 -0.07 11.30
N VAL A 194 0.99 -0.62 12.08
CA VAL A 194 1.89 -1.71 11.65
C VAL A 194 1.60 -3.00 12.43
N TYR A 195 1.73 -4.16 11.77
CA TYR A 195 1.42 -5.46 12.38
C TYR A 195 2.50 -5.98 13.34
N ASP A 196 3.70 -5.40 13.30
CA ASP A 196 4.84 -5.79 14.14
C ASP A 196 5.49 -4.50 14.70
N PRO A 197 5.65 -4.37 16.04
CA PRO A 197 6.26 -3.20 16.65
C PRO A 197 7.65 -2.85 16.09
N LYS A 198 8.40 -3.81 15.57
CA LYS A 198 9.72 -3.57 14.97
C LYS A 198 9.65 -2.74 13.69
N LEU A 199 8.48 -2.66 13.05
CA LEU A 199 8.28 -1.87 11.84
C LEU A 199 8.02 -0.39 12.14
N THR A 200 7.75 -0.03 13.39
CA THR A 200 7.40 1.36 13.75
C THR A 200 8.51 2.35 13.36
N GLU A 201 9.77 2.05 13.68
CA GLU A 201 10.90 2.91 13.29
C GLU A 201 11.07 2.98 11.76
N MET A 202 10.90 1.84 11.07
CA MET A 202 11.02 1.78 9.62
C MET A 202 9.94 2.59 8.89
N PHE A 203 8.73 2.68 9.44
CA PHE A 203 7.65 3.48 8.86
C PHE A 203 7.70 4.95 9.26
N ALA A 204 8.39 5.28 10.35
CA ALA A 204 8.55 6.66 10.82
C ALA A 204 9.76 7.37 10.21
N GLY A 205 10.78 6.61 9.79
CA GLY A 205 12.03 7.11 9.22
C GLY A 205 12.00 7.43 7.74
#